data_AF-N9PGP9-F1
#
_entry.id   AF-N9PGP9-F1
#
_cell.length_a   1.000
_cell.length_b   1.000
_cell.length_c   1.000
_cell.angle_alpha   90.00
_cell.angle_beta   90.00
_cell.angle_gamma   90.00
#
_symmetry.space_group_name_H-M   'P 1'
#
loop_
_entity.id
_entity.type
_entity.pdbx_description
1 polymer ?
#
loop_
_entity_poly.entity_id
_entity_poly.type
_entity_poly.pdbx_seq_one_letter_code
_entity_poly.pdbx_strand_id
1 'polypeptide(L)' 'MKITLTNSDIRFFLVMLANIKRRPHYEKIVVRQVINAFHYNTEHQLKTEILNLADLSRHDGEGR' A
#
# COMPACT_ATOMS: atom_id res chain seq x y z
N MET A 1 6.89 22.43 12.33
CA MET A 1 7.97 21.68 11.66
C MET A 1 7.32 20.72 10.67
N LYS A 2 7.49 20.91 9.36
CA LYS A 2 7.00 19.94 8.35
C LYS A 2 8.04 18.82 8.28
N ILE A 3 7.67 17.63 8.74
CA ILE A 3 8.51 16.44 8.59
C ILE A 3 8.37 15.99 7.14
N THR A 4 9.46 16.00 6.40
CA THR A 4 9.53 15.41 5.06
C THR A 4 10.08 13.99 5.21
N LEU A 5 9.26 13.00 4.86
CA LEU A 5 9.67 11.59 4.89
C LEU A 5 10.23 11.20 3.52
N THR A 6 11.35 10.49 3.52
CA THR A 6 11.85 9.83 2.32
C THR A 6 11.09 8.53 2.06
N ASN A 7 11.17 7.99 0.83
CA ASN A 7 10.59 6.68 0.52
C ASN A 7 11.13 5.56 1.43
N SER A 8 12.40 5.66 1.86
CA SER A 8 13.01 4.73 2.82
C SER A 8 12.34 4.82 4.20
N ASP A 9 12.01 6.02 4.67
CA ASP A 9 11.32 6.22 5.95
C ASP A 9 9.90 5.64 5.90
N ILE A 10 9.17 5.92 4.80
CA ILE A 10 7.82 5.40 4.58
C ILE A 10 7.83 3.87 4.60
N ARG A 11 8.77 3.25 3.87
CA ARG A 11 8.96 1.79 3.84
C ARG A 11 9.16 1.20 5.24
N PHE A 12 10.02 1.84 6.03
CA PHE A 12 10.30 1.42 7.40
C PHE A 12 9.07 1.49 8.30
N PHE A 13 8.33 2.61 8.28
CA PHE A 13 7.13 2.77 9.10
C PHE A 13 6.01 1.80 8.72
N LEU A 14 5.85 1.46 7.44
CA LEU A 14 4.85 0.47 7.00
C LEU A 14 5.13 -0.93 7.54
N VAL A 15 6.40 -1.37 7.53
CA VAL A 15 6.81 -2.65 8.13
C VAL A 15 6.52 -2.65 9.63
N MET A 16 6.91 -1.57 10.32
CA MET A 16 6.73 -1.45 11.76
C MET A 16 5.24 -1.51 12.13
N LEU A 17 4.39 -0.78 11.40
CA LEU A 17 2.95 -0.77 11.61
C LEU A 17 2.33 -2.17 11.40
N ALA A 18 2.73 -2.88 10.35
CA ALA A 18 2.25 -4.22 10.05
C ALA A 18 2.58 -5.22 11.17
N ASN A 19 3.78 -5.12 11.74
CA ASN A 19 4.23 -5.94 12.86
C ASN A 19 3.48 -5.61 14.16
N ILE A 20 3.36 -4.33 14.51
CA ILE A 20 2.64 -3.88 15.72
C ILE A 20 1.18 -4.35 15.70
N LYS A 21 0.52 -4.25 14.54
CA LYS A 21 -0.90 -4.59 14.40
C LYS A 21 -1.17 -6.10 14.27
N ARG A 22 -0.15 -6.96 14.36
CA ARG A 22 -0.25 -8.43 14.21
C ARG A 22 -1.13 -8.84 13.02
N ARG A 23 -0.97 -8.16 11.89
CA ARG A 23 -1.90 -8.30 10.78
C ARG A 23 -1.90 -9.71 10.18
N PRO A 24 -3.04 -10.18 9.63
CA PRO A 24 -3.11 -11.45 8.91
C PRO A 24 -2.14 -11.52 7.72
N HIS A 25 -1.87 -12.73 7.23
CA HIS A 25 -0.89 -12.96 6.15
C HIS A 25 -1.15 -12.14 4.89
N TYR A 26 -2.41 -11.94 4.49
CA TYR A 26 -2.76 -11.16 3.31
C TYR A 26 -2.34 -9.68 3.46
N GLU A 27 -2.49 -9.07 4.63
CA GLU A 27 -2.07 -7.69 4.85
C GLU A 27 -0.54 -7.56 4.81
N LYS A 28 0.19 -8.57 5.31
CA LYS A 28 1.66 -8.60 5.19
C LYS A 28 2.11 -8.69 3.74
N ILE A 29 1.38 -9.43 2.90
CA ILE A 29 1.62 -9.49 1.45
C ILE A 29 1.41 -8.11 0.82
N VAL A 30 0.30 -7.43 1.14
CA VAL A 30 0.03 -6.06 0.66
C VAL A 30 1.14 -5.11 1.07
N VAL A 31 1.56 -5.14 2.33
CA VAL A 31 2.69 -4.32 2.82
C VAL A 31 3.97 -4.62 2.05
N ARG A 32 4.25 -5.89 1.75
CA ARG A 32 5.42 -6.29 0.95
C ARG A 32 5.35 -5.77 -0.49
N GLN A 33 4.17 -5.76 -1.12
CA GLN A 33 3.99 -5.17 -2.44
C GLN A 33 4.26 -3.66 -2.43
N VAL A 34 3.76 -2.95 -1.40
CA VAL A 34 4.04 -1.51 -1.24
C VAL A 34 5.54 -1.23 -1.07
N ILE A 35 6.22 -2.01 -0.23
CA ILE A 35 7.67 -1.92 0.00
C ILE A 35 8.45 -2.13 -1.29
N ASN A 36 8.09 -3.15 -2.07
CA ASN A 36 8.75 -3.44 -3.34
C ASN A 36 8.54 -2.31 -4.34
N ALA A 37 7.34 -1.75 -4.44
CA ALA A 37 7.06 -0.64 -5.34
C ALA A 37 7.94 0.58 -5.04
N PHE A 38 8.09 0.95 -3.76
CA PHE A 38 9.01 2.01 -3.37
C PHE A 38 10.49 1.67 -3.61
N HIS A 39 10.88 0.41 -3.50
CA HIS A 39 12.27 0.00 -3.73
C HIS A 39 12.66 0.09 -5.21
N TYR A 40 11.72 -0.19 -6.11
CA TYR A 40 11.94 -0.17 -7.55
C TYR A 40 11.46 1.12 -8.23
N ASN A 41 11.04 2.13 -7.46
CA ASN A 41 10.45 3.39 -7.97
C ASN A 41 9.22 3.16 -8.90
N THR A 42 8.43 2.13 -8.60
CA THR A 42 7.20 1.77 -9.32
C THR A 42 5.93 2.08 -8.53
N GLU A 43 6.00 2.96 -7.53
CA GLU A 43 4.86 3.35 -6.69
C GLU A 43 3.69 3.94 -7.51
N HIS A 44 3.98 4.57 -8.65
CA HIS A 44 2.97 5.08 -9.58
C HIS A 44 2.15 3.97 -10.25
N GLN A 45 2.78 2.84 -10.57
CA GLN A 45 2.11 1.66 -11.14
C GLN A 45 1.21 1.02 -10.08
N LEU A 46 1.74 0.80 -8.88
CA LEU A 46 0.96 0.27 -7.76
C LEU A 46 -0.25 1.15 -7.44
N LYS A 47 -0.08 2.48 -7.46
CA LYS A 47 -1.19 3.42 -7.30
C LYS A 47 -2.27 3.21 -8.36
N THR A 48 -1.86 3.04 -9.62
CA THR A 48 -2.79 2.82 -10.73
C THR A 48 -3.57 1.52 -10.57
N GLU A 49 -2.89 0.43 -10.19
CA GLU A 49 -3.55 -0.85 -9.90
C GLU A 49 -4.57 -0.73 -8.77
N ILE A 50 -4.22 -0.05 -7.67
CA ILE A 50 -5.13 0.15 -6.54
C ILE A 50 -6.36 0.96 -6.96
N LEU A 51 -6.18 2.01 -7.78
CA LEU A 51 -7.29 2.81 -8.29
C LEU A 51 -8.23 1.97 -9.17
N ASN A 52 -7.66 1.19 -10.08
CA ASN A 52 -8.45 0.29 -10.94
C ASN A 52 -9.24 -0.74 -10.11
N LEU A 53 -8.62 -1.32 -9.08
CA LEU A 53 -9.31 -2.25 -8.18
C LEU A 53 -10.44 -1.56 -7.38
N ALA A 54 -10.21 -0.34 -6.93
CA ALA A 54 -11.23 0.44 -6.24
C ALA A 54 -12.41 0.78 -7.15
N ASP A 55 -12.15 1.16 -8.41
CA ASP A 55 -13.19 1.45 -9.40
C ASP A 55 -14.01 0.21 -9.75
N LEU A 56 -13.36 -0.95 -9.91
CA LEU A 56 -14.04 -2.24 -10.09
C LEU A 56 -14.94 -2.57 -8.89
N SER A 57 -14.46 -2.35 -7.67
CA SER A 57 -15.26 -2.58 -6.45
C SER A 57 -16.45 -1.63 -6.32
N ARG A 58 -16.38 -0.41 -6.88
CA ARG A 58 -17.50 0.54 -6.88
C ARG A 58 -18.59 0.12 -7.85
N HIS A 59 -18.20 -0.35 -9.05
CA HIS A 59 -19.15 -0.85 -10.04
C HIS A 59 -19.88 -2.13 -9.58
N ASP A 60 -19.22 -3.01 -8.83
CA ASP A 60 -19.88 -4.18 -8.23
C ASP A 60 -20.86 -3.82 -7.08
N GLY A 61 -20.70 -2.64 -6.47
CA GLY A 61 -21.52 -2.17 -5.36
C GLY A 61 -22.78 -1.38 -5.75
N GLU A 62 -22.84 -0.84 -6.96
CA GLU A 62 -23.98 -0.06 -7.47
C GLU A 62 -25.09 -0.91 -8.11
N GLY A 63 -24.89 -2.23 -8.19
CA GLY A 63 -25.83 -3.20 -8.80
C GLY A 63 -26.67 -4.03 -7.84
N ARG A 64 -26.80 -3.66 -6.56
CA ARG A 64 -27.64 -4.37 -5.56
C ARG A 64 -28.64 -3.46 -4.86
#